data_AF-A0A348RY55-F1
#
_entry.id   AF-A0A348RY55-F1
#
_cell.length_a   1.000
_cell.length_b   1.000
_cell.length_c   1.000
_cell.angle_alpha   90.00
_cell.angle_beta   90.00
_cell.angle_gamma   90.00
#
_symmetry.space_group_name_H-M   'P 1'
#
loop_
_entity.id
_entity.type
_entity.pdbx_description
1 polymer ?
#
loop_
_entity_poly.entity_id
_entity_poly.type
_entity_poly.pdbx_seq_one_letter_code
_entity_poly.pdbx_strand_id
1 'polypeptide(L)'
;ERANERKTRIAQITEFFESAKAYVRRKDADRSTLAVPNWESTRAWVKGDMPLFIHANEKRQIKSAVEWSKKEKYSVVLVGGRDAWMLADLLARNEIPVIYEHTFTLPQQDAAPYDVQFKAPKVLVDAGVQVIFSEGSKRFAASAVRNLSNSAAQAVGFGLDKNMPIKGLTIHPAQLLGLEKVLGSIETGKEASLIVLNGELLDIRAQVTHMWIQGKPVSLSSRHTRLYEKYRNRPRKHTEN
;
A
#
# COMPACT_ATOMS: atom_id res chain seq x y z
N GLU A 1 -26.84 20.17 2.59
CA GLU A 1 -26.56 19.27 3.73
C GLU A 1 -25.16 18.63 3.65
N ARG A 2 -24.90 17.67 2.73
CA ARG A 2 -23.59 16.98 2.59
C ARG A 2 -22.35 17.89 2.48
N ALA A 3 -22.49 19.07 1.88
CA ALA A 3 -21.39 20.04 1.77
C ALA A 3 -21.03 20.71 3.12
N ASN A 4 -22.02 20.96 3.98
CA ASN A 4 -21.81 21.51 5.31
C ASN A 4 -21.22 20.46 6.26
N GLU A 5 -21.76 19.23 6.24
CA GLU A 5 -21.20 18.11 7.01
C GLU A 5 -19.71 17.89 6.70
N ARG A 6 -19.32 17.98 5.42
CA ARG A 6 -17.92 17.89 5.01
C ARG A 6 -17.06 18.99 5.63
N LYS A 7 -17.53 20.24 5.62
CA LYS A 7 -16.79 21.35 6.24
C LYS A 7 -16.60 21.12 7.73
N THR A 8 -17.66 20.66 8.42
CA THR A 8 -17.60 20.33 9.85
C THR A 8 -16.60 19.21 10.13
N ARG A 9 -16.60 18.14 9.33
CA ARG A 9 -15.62 17.03 9.48
C ARG A 9 -14.19 17.48 9.24
N ILE A 10 -13.94 18.29 8.21
CA ILE A 10 -12.60 18.84 7.95
C ILE A 10 -12.16 19.76 9.11
N ALA A 11 -13.09 20.54 9.69
CA ALA A 11 -12.79 21.38 10.85
C ALA A 11 -12.42 20.53 12.08
N GLN A 12 -13.16 19.46 12.37
CA GLN A 12 -12.83 18.52 13.45
C GLN A 12 -11.47 17.85 13.27
N ILE A 13 -11.14 17.46 12.03
CA ILE A 13 -9.81 16.94 11.71
C ILE A 13 -8.75 18.03 11.99
N THR A 14 -8.98 19.26 11.52
CA THR A 14 -8.03 20.36 11.74
C THR A 14 -7.79 20.63 13.23
N GLU A 15 -8.85 20.68 14.03
CA GLU A 15 -8.79 20.86 15.49
C GLU A 15 -8.00 19.73 16.19
N PHE A 16 -8.20 18.48 15.75
CA PHE A 16 -7.42 17.35 16.25
C PHE A 16 -5.91 17.52 15.97
N PHE A 17 -5.56 17.94 14.75
CA PHE A 17 -4.16 18.17 14.37
C PHE A 17 -3.54 19.36 15.11
N GLU A 18 -4.29 20.43 15.36
CA GLU A 18 -3.84 21.57 16.17
C GLU A 18 -3.60 21.17 17.63
N SER A 19 -4.51 20.37 18.20
CA SER A 19 -4.38 19.82 19.55
C SER A 19 -3.14 18.93 19.68
N ALA A 20 -2.87 18.08 18.67
CA ALA A 20 -1.66 17.27 18.60
C ALA A 20 -0.39 18.12 18.58
N LYS A 21 -0.34 19.19 17.76
CA LYS A 21 0.78 20.14 17.73
C LYS A 21 0.99 20.80 19.11
N ALA A 22 -0.08 21.20 19.78
CA ALA A 22 -0.02 21.82 21.10
C ALA A 22 0.55 20.85 22.16
N TYR A 23 0.14 19.58 22.12
CA TYR A 23 0.68 18.54 23.01
C TYR A 23 2.19 18.33 22.79
N VAL A 24 2.63 18.17 21.54
CA VAL A 24 4.06 17.95 21.23
C VAL A 24 4.91 19.14 21.68
N ARG A 25 4.44 20.39 21.46
CA ARG A 25 5.13 21.60 21.97
C ARG A 25 5.27 21.60 23.48
N ARG A 26 4.20 21.25 24.21
CA ARG A 26 4.22 21.18 25.68
C ARG A 26 5.19 20.10 26.17
N LYS A 27 5.18 18.92 25.53
CA LYS A 27 6.03 17.77 25.89
C LYS A 27 7.51 18.03 25.62
N ASP A 28 7.83 18.71 24.51
CA ASP A 28 9.21 19.07 24.19
C ASP A 28 9.72 20.21 25.11
N ALA A 29 8.84 21.09 25.61
CA ALA A 29 9.18 22.13 26.60
C ALA A 29 9.35 21.58 28.02
N ASP A 30 8.54 20.60 28.43
CA ASP A 30 8.62 19.95 29.73
C ASP A 30 8.52 18.42 29.61
N ARG A 31 9.68 17.77 29.70
CA ARG A 31 9.81 16.31 29.62
C ARG A 31 9.18 15.58 30.81
N SER A 32 8.89 16.28 31.91
CA SER A 32 8.22 15.70 33.09
C SER A 32 6.71 15.57 32.92
N THR A 33 6.12 16.21 31.89
CA THR A 33 4.70 16.07 31.57
C THR A 33 4.35 14.60 31.38
N LEU A 34 3.30 14.10 32.03
CA LEU A 34 2.84 12.72 31.88
C LEU A 34 2.50 12.40 30.42
N ALA A 35 2.93 11.23 29.93
CA ALA A 35 2.65 10.79 28.57
C ALA A 35 1.18 10.35 28.46
N VAL A 36 0.43 10.97 27.55
CA VAL A 36 -0.92 10.52 27.20
C VAL A 36 -0.80 9.64 25.96
N PRO A 37 -1.09 8.32 26.03
CA PRO A 37 -0.82 7.38 24.94
C PRO A 37 -1.39 7.81 23.59
N ASN A 38 -2.62 8.34 23.58
CA ASN A 38 -3.28 8.80 22.36
C ASN A 38 -2.48 9.90 21.65
N TRP A 39 -1.94 10.86 22.39
CA TRP A 39 -1.19 11.99 21.82
C TRP A 39 0.28 11.64 21.57
N GLU A 40 0.88 10.72 22.33
CA GLU A 40 2.25 10.30 22.09
C GLU A 40 2.41 9.62 20.71
N SER A 41 1.38 8.88 20.26
CA SER A 41 1.36 8.28 18.92
C SER A 41 1.36 9.32 17.78
N THR A 42 0.97 10.57 18.08
CA THR A 42 0.92 11.64 17.07
C THR A 42 2.29 12.28 16.79
N ARG A 43 3.26 12.04 17.67
CA ARG A 43 4.54 12.74 17.65
C ARG A 43 5.34 12.50 16.37
N ALA A 44 5.34 11.28 15.85
CA ALA A 44 6.10 10.89 14.66
C ALA A 44 5.66 11.66 13.40
N TRP A 45 4.34 11.79 13.17
CA TRP A 45 3.85 12.54 12.01
C TRP A 45 3.81 14.06 12.26
N VAL A 46 3.69 14.53 13.51
CA VAL A 46 3.78 15.97 13.84
C VAL A 46 5.20 16.50 13.62
N LYS A 47 6.23 15.70 13.93
CA LYS A 47 7.64 16.06 13.72
C LYS A 47 8.09 15.93 12.25
N GLY A 48 7.29 15.25 11.43
CA GLY A 48 7.61 15.00 10.03
C GLY A 48 8.50 13.78 9.80
N ASP A 49 8.71 12.94 10.84
CA ASP A 49 9.51 11.71 10.74
C ASP A 49 8.79 10.63 9.91
N MET A 50 7.46 10.69 9.83
CA MET A 50 6.63 9.75 9.07
C MET A 50 5.56 10.48 8.27
N PRO A 51 5.30 10.08 7.01
CA PRO A 51 4.24 10.68 6.22
C PRO A 51 2.85 10.26 6.72
N LEU A 52 1.84 11.10 6.46
CA LEU A 52 0.46 10.79 6.81
C LEU A 52 -0.22 9.97 5.70
N PHE A 53 -0.75 8.80 6.06
CA PHE A 53 -1.53 7.97 5.16
C PHE A 53 -2.99 8.39 5.16
N ILE A 54 -3.48 8.93 4.03
CA ILE A 54 -4.87 9.36 3.88
C ILE A 54 -5.60 8.36 3.00
N HIS A 55 -6.57 7.66 3.58
CA HIS A 55 -7.45 6.76 2.83
C HIS A 55 -8.53 7.55 2.10
N ALA A 56 -8.44 7.61 0.77
CA ALA A 56 -9.44 8.26 -0.07
C ALA A 56 -9.58 7.54 -1.41
N ASN A 57 -10.83 7.30 -1.83
CA ASN A 57 -11.12 6.56 -3.07
C ASN A 57 -11.76 7.46 -4.12
N GLU A 58 -12.62 8.36 -3.70
CA GLU A 58 -13.40 9.19 -4.62
C GLU A 58 -12.64 10.47 -5.01
N LYS A 59 -12.88 10.94 -6.24
CA LYS A 59 -12.30 12.19 -6.76
C LYS A 59 -12.44 13.37 -5.79
N ARG A 60 -13.60 13.53 -5.15
CA ARG A 60 -13.86 14.63 -4.20
C ARG A 60 -13.03 14.52 -2.92
N GLN A 61 -12.87 13.30 -2.40
CA GLN A 61 -12.08 13.03 -1.19
C GLN A 61 -10.60 13.30 -1.46
N ILE A 62 -10.09 12.78 -2.58
CA ILE A 62 -8.70 12.96 -2.99
C ILE A 62 -8.38 14.45 -3.16
N LYS A 63 -9.23 15.20 -3.88
CA LYS A 63 -9.03 16.65 -4.04
C LYS A 63 -8.99 17.39 -2.70
N SER A 64 -9.92 17.10 -1.79
CA SER A 64 -9.94 17.73 -0.47
C SER A 64 -8.72 17.34 0.39
N ALA A 65 -8.23 16.10 0.28
CA ALA A 65 -7.02 15.66 0.97
C ALA A 65 -5.77 16.41 0.47
N VAL A 66 -5.64 16.58 -0.85
CA VAL A 66 -4.53 17.34 -1.46
C VAL A 66 -4.57 18.81 -1.04
N GLU A 67 -5.75 19.44 -1.08
CA GLU A 67 -5.93 20.84 -0.66
C GLU A 67 -5.59 21.04 0.83
N TRP A 68 -6.03 20.10 1.68
CA TRP A 68 -5.74 20.13 3.11
C TRP A 68 -4.25 19.92 3.42
N SER A 69 -3.60 18.95 2.75
CA SER A 69 -2.17 18.70 2.88
C SER A 69 -1.33 19.93 2.54
N LYS A 70 -1.67 20.64 1.45
CA LYS A 70 -1.00 21.89 1.08
C LYS A 70 -1.12 22.97 2.13
N LYS A 71 -2.32 23.13 2.69
CA LYS A 71 -2.61 24.15 3.70
C LYS A 71 -1.78 23.92 4.96
N GLU A 72 -1.70 22.66 5.39
CA GLU A 72 -1.03 22.27 6.64
C GLU A 72 0.47 21.94 6.46
N LYS A 73 0.96 21.87 5.22
CA LYS A 73 2.35 21.54 4.86
C LYS A 73 2.82 20.16 5.35
N TYR A 74 1.94 19.16 5.29
CA TYR A 74 2.29 17.78 5.63
C TYR A 74 2.67 16.95 4.41
N SER A 75 3.67 16.09 4.57
CA SER A 75 3.94 14.99 3.65
C SER A 75 2.83 13.95 3.76
N VAL A 76 2.15 13.67 2.65
CA VAL A 76 0.99 12.77 2.62
C VAL A 76 1.17 11.69 1.56
N VAL A 77 0.61 10.53 1.87
CA VAL A 77 0.50 9.39 0.95
C VAL A 77 -0.97 9.10 0.76
N LEU A 78 -1.41 8.97 -0.48
CA LEU A 78 -2.76 8.56 -0.78
C LEU A 78 -2.86 7.03 -0.70
N VAL A 79 -3.79 6.51 0.10
CA VAL A 79 -4.08 5.08 0.19
C VAL A 79 -5.46 4.78 -0.41
N GLY A 80 -5.51 3.75 -1.25
CA GLY A 80 -6.69 3.40 -2.03
C GLY A 80 -6.63 4.01 -3.43
N GLY A 81 -7.24 5.18 -3.62
CA GLY A 81 -7.11 5.92 -4.88
C GLY A 81 -7.89 5.35 -6.06
N ARG A 82 -9.10 4.82 -5.86
CA ARG A 82 -9.95 4.30 -6.96
C ARG A 82 -10.13 5.28 -8.13
N ASP A 83 -10.38 6.55 -7.84
CA ASP A 83 -10.53 7.63 -8.83
C ASP A 83 -9.23 8.43 -9.01
N ALA A 84 -8.08 7.96 -8.48
CA ALA A 84 -6.82 8.70 -8.54
C ALA A 84 -6.37 8.95 -9.97
N TRP A 85 -6.67 8.04 -10.91
CA TRP A 85 -6.39 8.19 -12.33
C TRP A 85 -7.04 9.44 -12.95
N MET A 86 -8.18 9.91 -12.41
CA MET A 86 -8.82 11.16 -12.85
C MET A 86 -8.12 12.43 -12.36
N LEU A 87 -7.20 12.29 -11.42
CA LEU A 87 -6.48 13.36 -10.74
C LEU A 87 -4.96 13.16 -10.84
N ALA A 88 -4.49 12.39 -11.83
CA ALA A 88 -3.09 12.03 -11.98
C ALA A 88 -2.19 13.28 -12.04
N ASP A 89 -2.56 14.28 -12.85
CA ASP A 89 -1.83 15.56 -12.94
C ASP A 89 -1.78 16.30 -11.60
N LEU A 90 -2.88 16.27 -10.84
CA LEU A 90 -2.94 16.94 -9.54
C LEU A 90 -2.02 16.24 -8.54
N LEU A 91 -1.97 14.91 -8.56
CA LEU A 91 -1.12 14.13 -7.66
C LEU A 91 0.36 14.30 -8.03
N ALA A 92 0.69 14.26 -9.32
CA ALA A 92 2.05 14.43 -9.83
C ALA A 92 2.61 15.82 -9.50
N ARG A 93 1.85 16.89 -9.74
CA ARG A 93 2.26 18.27 -9.42
C ARG A 93 2.54 18.51 -7.94
N ASN A 94 2.00 17.67 -7.06
CA ASN A 94 2.18 17.77 -5.62
C ASN A 94 3.07 16.67 -5.06
N GLU A 95 3.67 15.85 -5.94
CA GLU A 95 4.58 14.77 -5.58
C GLU A 95 3.96 13.81 -4.55
N ILE A 96 2.65 13.56 -4.66
CA ILE A 96 1.92 12.69 -3.72
C ILE A 96 1.94 11.25 -4.25
N PRO A 97 2.64 10.32 -3.57
CA PRO A 97 2.64 8.90 -3.93
C PRO A 97 1.28 8.26 -3.65
N VAL A 98 0.95 7.22 -4.41
CA VAL A 98 -0.33 6.51 -4.34
C VAL A 98 -0.09 5.03 -4.06
N ILE A 99 -0.61 4.55 -2.93
CA ILE A 99 -0.81 3.13 -2.66
C ILE A 99 -2.16 2.74 -3.27
N TYR A 100 -2.10 2.10 -4.43
CA TYR A 100 -3.27 1.73 -5.21
C TYR A 100 -3.82 0.36 -4.81
N GLU A 101 -5.11 0.31 -4.45
CA GLU A 101 -5.77 -0.90 -3.89
C GLU A 101 -6.92 -1.45 -4.76
N HIS A 102 -7.22 -0.81 -5.90
CA HIS A 102 -8.50 -1.01 -6.59
C HIS A 102 -8.40 -1.82 -7.88
N THR A 103 -7.25 -2.44 -8.18
CA THR A 103 -7.04 -3.19 -9.43
C THR A 103 -8.16 -4.20 -9.69
N PHE A 104 -8.51 -5.04 -8.72
CA PHE A 104 -9.59 -6.04 -8.87
C PHE A 104 -10.94 -5.58 -8.33
N THR A 105 -11.22 -4.28 -8.39
CA THR A 105 -12.53 -3.74 -8.01
C THR A 105 -13.32 -3.32 -9.24
N LEU A 106 -14.65 -3.39 -9.11
CA LEU A 106 -15.53 -2.95 -10.19
C LEU A 106 -15.51 -1.41 -10.30
N PRO A 107 -15.52 -0.87 -11.54
CA PRO A 107 -15.81 0.53 -11.76
C PRO A 107 -17.13 0.91 -11.06
N GLN A 108 -17.15 2.05 -10.36
CA GLN A 108 -18.33 2.49 -9.62
C GLN A 108 -19.28 3.36 -10.44
N GLN A 109 -18.82 3.85 -11.57
CA GLN A 109 -19.61 4.69 -12.46
C GLN A 109 -20.11 3.81 -13.60
N ASP A 110 -21.41 3.82 -13.84
CA ASP A 110 -22.03 2.96 -14.87
C ASP A 110 -21.47 3.23 -16.27
N ALA A 111 -21.09 4.46 -16.56
CA ALA A 111 -20.49 4.87 -17.83
C ALA A 111 -18.97 4.62 -17.91
N ALA A 112 -18.33 4.15 -16.85
CA ALA A 112 -16.89 3.91 -16.87
C ALA A 112 -16.55 2.64 -17.65
N PRO A 113 -15.45 2.64 -18.43
CA PRO A 113 -14.94 1.42 -19.05
C PRO A 113 -14.68 0.32 -18.01
N TYR A 114 -14.94 -0.93 -18.40
CA TYR A 114 -14.75 -2.09 -17.53
C TYR A 114 -13.29 -2.26 -17.05
N ASP A 115 -12.34 -1.77 -17.84
CA ASP A 115 -10.90 -1.93 -17.63
C ASP A 115 -10.23 -0.75 -16.93
N VAL A 116 -11.01 0.25 -16.50
CA VAL A 116 -10.47 1.51 -15.97
C VAL A 116 -9.56 1.31 -14.77
N GLN A 117 -9.88 0.35 -13.89
CA GLN A 117 -9.06 0.08 -12.70
C GLN A 117 -7.76 -0.67 -13.05
N PHE A 118 -7.75 -1.46 -14.13
CA PHE A 118 -6.53 -2.11 -14.61
C PHE A 118 -5.59 -1.11 -15.30
N LYS A 119 -6.15 -0.12 -16.00
CA LYS A 119 -5.41 0.96 -16.67
C LYS A 119 -4.96 2.07 -15.70
N ALA A 120 -5.62 2.24 -14.56
CA ALA A 120 -5.36 3.34 -13.64
C ALA A 120 -3.89 3.46 -13.20
N PRO A 121 -3.17 2.37 -12.84
CA PRO A 121 -1.75 2.45 -12.51
C PRO A 121 -0.89 3.00 -13.65
N LYS A 122 -1.21 2.65 -14.90
CA LYS A 122 -0.53 3.20 -16.08
C LYS A 122 -0.71 4.71 -16.16
N VAL A 123 -1.94 5.19 -16.06
CA VAL A 123 -2.26 6.63 -16.15
C VAL A 123 -1.53 7.42 -15.06
N LEU A 124 -1.46 6.88 -13.84
CA LEU A 124 -0.74 7.50 -12.73
C LEU A 124 0.77 7.54 -12.98
N VAL A 125 1.36 6.42 -13.40
CA VAL A 125 2.78 6.33 -13.69
C VAL A 125 3.18 7.24 -14.86
N ASP A 126 2.40 7.25 -15.94
CA ASP A 126 2.65 8.10 -17.11
C ASP A 126 2.59 9.60 -16.75
N ALA A 127 1.78 9.98 -15.75
CA ALA A 127 1.74 11.35 -15.22
C ALA A 127 2.91 11.68 -14.26
N GLY A 128 3.75 10.70 -13.91
CA GLY A 128 4.87 10.87 -12.98
C GLY A 128 4.53 10.60 -11.51
N VAL A 129 3.38 10.00 -11.22
CA VAL A 129 3.00 9.62 -9.85
C VAL A 129 3.69 8.31 -9.47
N GLN A 130 4.34 8.29 -8.30
CA GLN A 130 4.87 7.06 -7.73
C GLN A 130 3.73 6.14 -7.27
N VAL A 131 3.58 5.00 -7.94
CA VAL A 131 2.55 3.99 -7.62
C VAL A 131 3.15 2.83 -6.83
N ILE A 132 2.44 2.44 -5.78
CA ILE A 132 2.69 1.28 -4.94
C ILE A 132 1.44 0.40 -4.99
N PHE A 133 1.60 -0.91 -5.09
CA PHE A 133 0.47 -1.84 -5.13
C PHE A 133 0.17 -2.38 -3.73
N SER A 134 -1.12 -2.52 -3.40
CA SER A 134 -1.60 -3.08 -2.14
C SER A 134 -2.96 -3.75 -2.35
N GLU A 135 -3.31 -4.70 -1.48
CA GLU A 135 -4.67 -5.27 -1.42
C GLU A 135 -5.52 -4.62 -0.32
N GLY A 136 -4.95 -3.61 0.35
CA GLY A 136 -5.53 -2.91 1.48
C GLY A 136 -5.50 -3.68 2.79
N SER A 137 -6.14 -3.08 3.80
CA SER A 137 -6.16 -3.59 5.19
C SER A 137 -7.58 -3.90 5.69
N LYS A 138 -8.57 -3.92 4.79
CA LYS A 138 -9.97 -4.23 5.13
C LYS A 138 -10.12 -5.69 5.56
N ARG A 139 -11.25 -6.01 6.21
CA ARG A 139 -11.54 -7.34 6.80
C ARG A 139 -11.23 -8.54 5.88
N PHE A 140 -11.45 -8.41 4.57
CA PHE A 140 -11.20 -9.47 3.58
C PHE A 140 -9.90 -9.28 2.78
N ALA A 141 -9.15 -8.21 3.03
CA ALA A 141 -7.90 -7.91 2.35
C ALA A 141 -6.79 -8.89 2.72
N ALA A 142 -6.75 -9.37 3.97
CA ALA A 142 -5.74 -10.32 4.43
C ALA A 142 -5.67 -11.60 3.57
N SER A 143 -6.82 -12.11 3.12
CA SER A 143 -6.86 -13.24 2.19
C SER A 143 -6.49 -12.88 0.75
N ALA A 144 -6.65 -11.60 0.37
CA ALA A 144 -6.35 -11.11 -0.95
C ALA A 144 -4.85 -10.81 -1.16
N VAL A 145 -4.08 -10.56 -0.08
CA VAL A 145 -2.62 -10.27 -0.14
C VAL A 145 -1.83 -11.29 -0.98
N ARG A 146 -2.26 -12.56 -1.02
CA ARG A 146 -1.66 -13.59 -1.89
C ARG A 146 -1.72 -13.29 -3.39
N ASN A 147 -2.62 -12.39 -3.80
CA ASN A 147 -2.84 -11.96 -5.17
C ASN A 147 -2.11 -10.64 -5.50
N LEU A 148 -1.31 -10.09 -4.57
CA LEU A 148 -0.67 -8.79 -4.75
C LEU A 148 0.19 -8.73 -6.03
N SER A 149 0.96 -9.78 -6.32
CA SER A 149 1.71 -9.90 -7.58
C SER A 149 0.79 -9.92 -8.80
N ASN A 150 -0.36 -10.59 -8.71
CA ASN A 150 -1.35 -10.66 -9.79
C ASN A 150 -1.98 -9.29 -10.05
N SER A 151 -2.27 -8.51 -9.01
CA SER A 151 -2.77 -7.13 -9.14
C SER A 151 -1.76 -6.22 -9.83
N ALA A 152 -0.49 -6.36 -9.49
CA ALA A 152 0.60 -5.64 -10.15
C ALA A 152 0.76 -6.09 -11.62
N ALA A 153 0.70 -7.39 -11.87
CA ALA A 153 0.81 -7.98 -13.21
C ALA A 153 -0.33 -7.58 -14.14
N GLN A 154 -1.56 -7.45 -13.60
CA GLN A 154 -2.72 -7.05 -14.37
C GLN A 154 -2.51 -5.70 -15.04
N ALA A 155 -1.88 -4.73 -14.36
CA ALA A 155 -1.58 -3.42 -14.94
C ALA A 155 -0.63 -3.50 -16.16
N VAL A 156 0.27 -4.49 -16.20
CA VAL A 156 1.15 -4.74 -17.36
C VAL A 156 0.33 -5.17 -18.57
N GLY A 157 -0.67 -6.03 -18.37
CA GLY A 157 -1.59 -6.46 -19.43
C GLY A 157 -2.36 -5.29 -20.07
N PHE A 158 -2.44 -4.15 -19.38
CA PHE A 158 -3.08 -2.91 -19.84
C PHE A 158 -2.07 -1.81 -20.20
N GLY A 159 -0.81 -2.17 -20.45
CA GLY A 159 0.21 -1.30 -21.07
C GLY A 159 1.13 -0.57 -20.09
N LEU A 160 1.12 -0.92 -18.80
CA LEU A 160 2.15 -0.46 -17.87
C LEU A 160 3.48 -1.17 -18.17
N ASP A 161 4.59 -0.43 -18.15
CA ASP A 161 5.92 -1.02 -18.32
C ASP A 161 6.20 -2.11 -17.26
N LYS A 162 6.76 -3.24 -17.68
CA LYS A 162 6.99 -4.42 -16.81
C LYS A 162 7.81 -4.12 -15.55
N ASN A 163 8.69 -3.13 -15.58
CA ASN A 163 9.55 -2.82 -14.44
C ASN A 163 8.83 -1.99 -13.37
N MET A 164 7.82 -1.21 -13.75
CA MET A 164 7.12 -0.30 -12.83
C MET A 164 6.33 -1.04 -11.74
N PRO A 165 5.57 -2.11 -12.02
CA PRO A 165 4.93 -2.89 -10.97
C PRO A 165 5.95 -3.56 -10.03
N ILE A 166 7.08 -4.04 -10.55
CA ILE A 166 8.14 -4.61 -9.70
C ILE A 166 8.64 -3.57 -8.70
N LYS A 167 8.96 -2.35 -9.19
CA LYS A 167 9.34 -1.24 -8.30
C LYS A 167 8.23 -0.89 -7.29
N GLY A 168 6.98 -0.90 -7.74
CA GLY A 168 5.79 -0.67 -6.90
C GLY A 168 5.56 -1.72 -5.81
N LEU A 169 6.15 -2.92 -5.94
CA LEU A 169 6.13 -3.99 -4.94
C LEU A 169 7.38 -4.00 -4.05
N THR A 170 8.49 -3.41 -4.50
CA THR A 170 9.79 -3.51 -3.82
C THR A 170 10.36 -2.16 -3.38
N ILE A 171 10.97 -1.39 -4.28
CA ILE A 171 11.74 -0.20 -3.92
C ILE A 171 10.86 1.00 -3.59
N HIS A 172 9.71 1.17 -4.26
CA HIS A 172 8.81 2.28 -3.98
C HIS A 172 8.25 2.25 -2.54
N PRO A 173 7.72 1.13 -2.01
CA PRO A 173 7.30 1.11 -0.62
C PRO A 173 8.47 1.27 0.36
N ALA A 174 9.68 0.79 0.02
CA ALA A 174 10.87 1.01 0.84
C ALA A 174 11.24 2.50 0.90
N GLN A 175 11.27 3.21 -0.24
CA GLN A 175 11.51 4.66 -0.32
C GLN A 175 10.46 5.46 0.44
N LEU A 176 9.18 5.07 0.30
CA LEU A 176 8.07 5.71 1.01
C LEU A 176 8.25 5.68 2.54
N LEU A 177 8.79 4.58 3.05
CA LEU A 177 9.00 4.34 4.48
C LEU A 177 10.39 4.77 4.97
N GLY A 178 11.25 5.32 4.11
CA GLY A 178 12.62 5.68 4.46
C GLY A 178 13.54 4.47 4.74
N LEU A 179 13.20 3.32 4.16
CA LEU A 179 13.89 2.04 4.33
C LEU A 179 14.66 1.62 3.06
N GLU A 180 14.82 2.48 2.07
CA GLU A 180 15.47 2.17 0.79
C GLU A 180 16.94 1.76 0.93
N LYS A 181 17.59 2.16 2.03
CA LYS A 181 18.97 1.74 2.37
C LYS A 181 19.04 0.33 2.94
N VAL A 182 17.92 -0.24 3.37
CA VAL A 182 17.85 -1.55 4.04
C VAL A 182 17.09 -2.56 3.18
N LEU A 183 16.03 -2.13 2.47
CA LEU A 183 15.09 -3.00 1.75
C LEU A 183 14.80 -2.47 0.34
N GLY A 184 14.14 -3.32 -0.46
CA GLY A 184 13.50 -2.92 -1.72
C GLY A 184 14.33 -3.12 -2.99
N SER A 185 15.63 -3.43 -2.89
CA SER A 185 16.45 -3.86 -4.04
C SER A 185 17.55 -4.84 -3.63
N ILE A 186 18.13 -5.51 -4.62
CA ILE A 186 19.23 -6.47 -4.43
C ILE A 186 20.55 -5.72 -4.67
N GLU A 187 21.09 -5.16 -3.60
CA GLU A 187 22.32 -4.36 -3.60
C GLU A 187 23.18 -4.72 -2.39
N THR A 188 24.50 -4.60 -2.52
CA THR A 188 25.44 -4.84 -1.42
C THR A 188 25.16 -3.88 -0.26
N GLY A 189 25.11 -4.43 0.97
CA GLY A 189 24.84 -3.66 2.19
C GLY A 189 23.38 -3.62 2.61
N LYS A 190 22.44 -4.08 1.77
CA LYS A 190 21.02 -4.22 2.13
C LYS A 190 20.73 -5.54 2.83
N GLU A 191 19.58 -5.61 3.49
CA GLU A 191 19.11 -6.81 4.16
C GLU A 191 18.83 -7.93 3.14
N ALA A 192 19.32 -9.14 3.42
CA ALA A 192 19.14 -10.32 2.57
C ALA A 192 17.74 -10.95 2.73
N SER A 193 16.70 -10.17 2.41
CA SER A 193 15.31 -10.61 2.33
C SER A 193 14.94 -10.85 0.87
N LEU A 194 14.97 -12.12 0.45
CA LEU A 194 15.00 -12.55 -0.95
C LEU A 194 14.00 -13.69 -1.18
N ILE A 195 13.44 -13.74 -2.39
CA ILE A 195 12.68 -14.88 -2.89
C ILE A 195 13.27 -15.37 -4.22
N VAL A 196 13.23 -16.67 -4.44
CA VAL A 196 13.63 -17.29 -5.72
C VAL A 196 12.40 -17.94 -6.32
N LEU A 197 12.08 -17.58 -7.56
CA LEU A 197 10.95 -18.12 -8.30
C LEU A 197 11.42 -19.02 -9.44
N ASN A 198 10.58 -19.96 -9.85
CA ASN A 198 10.80 -20.78 -11.04
C ASN A 198 10.34 -20.10 -12.35
N GLY A 199 10.11 -18.79 -12.32
CA GLY A 199 9.60 -17.98 -13.44
C GLY A 199 9.66 -16.48 -13.12
N GLU A 200 9.02 -15.65 -13.94
CA GLU A 200 8.94 -14.20 -13.70
C GLU A 200 8.02 -13.86 -12.52
N LEU A 201 8.35 -12.82 -11.73
CA LEU A 201 7.57 -12.40 -10.56
C LEU A 201 6.09 -12.07 -10.88
N LEU A 202 5.84 -11.56 -12.09
CA LEU A 202 4.51 -11.15 -12.55
C LEU A 202 3.77 -12.25 -13.32
N ASP A 203 4.36 -13.44 -13.48
CA ASP A 203 3.67 -14.59 -14.06
C ASP A 203 2.86 -15.32 -12.98
N ILE A 204 1.56 -15.46 -13.21
CA ILE A 204 0.63 -16.15 -12.30
C ILE A 204 1.00 -17.64 -12.08
N ARG A 205 1.77 -18.23 -12.99
CA ARG A 205 2.24 -19.62 -12.92
C ARG A 205 3.51 -19.76 -12.09
N ALA A 206 4.24 -18.67 -11.87
CA ALA A 206 5.47 -18.69 -11.09
C ALA A 206 5.17 -19.07 -9.63
N GLN A 207 6.05 -19.88 -9.07
CA GLN A 207 6.00 -20.34 -7.70
C GLN A 207 7.29 -19.97 -6.99
N VAL A 208 7.17 -19.56 -5.74
CA VAL A 208 8.33 -19.35 -4.87
C VAL A 208 8.91 -20.71 -4.52
N THR A 209 10.20 -20.89 -4.82
CA THR A 209 10.95 -22.13 -4.55
C THR A 209 11.84 -22.01 -3.31
N HIS A 210 12.34 -20.79 -3.04
CA HIS A 210 13.13 -20.49 -1.85
C HIS A 210 12.81 -19.08 -1.34
N MET A 211 12.95 -18.88 -0.03
CA MET A 211 12.74 -17.60 0.62
C MET A 211 13.74 -17.43 1.77
N TRP A 212 14.32 -16.25 1.86
CA TRP A 212 15.14 -15.79 2.98
C TRP A 212 14.54 -14.51 3.53
N ILE A 213 14.54 -14.37 4.85
CA ILE A 213 14.19 -13.13 5.54
C ILE A 213 15.37 -12.83 6.45
N GLN A 214 15.96 -11.63 6.35
CA GLN A 214 17.13 -11.25 7.16
C GLN A 214 18.29 -12.24 7.02
N GLY A 215 18.50 -12.79 5.82
CA GLY A 215 19.53 -13.79 5.52
C GLY A 215 19.23 -15.19 6.07
N LYS A 216 18.11 -15.40 6.76
CA LYS A 216 17.73 -16.71 7.31
C LYS A 216 16.75 -17.42 6.36
N PRO A 217 17.00 -18.68 5.98
CA PRO A 217 16.07 -19.43 5.15
C PRO A 217 14.75 -19.65 5.89
N VAL A 218 13.63 -19.48 5.18
CA VAL A 218 12.28 -19.67 5.72
C VAL A 218 11.61 -20.84 5.02
N SER A 219 10.96 -21.71 5.79
CA SER A 219 10.20 -22.83 5.24
C SER A 219 8.97 -22.33 4.47
N LEU A 220 8.81 -22.82 3.23
CA LEU A 220 7.64 -22.58 2.40
C LEU A 220 6.47 -23.52 2.73
N SER A 221 6.63 -24.40 3.73
CA SER A 221 5.56 -25.31 4.13
C SER A 221 4.35 -24.55 4.67
N SER A 222 3.17 -24.86 4.15
CA SER A 222 1.91 -24.34 4.64
C SER A 222 1.05 -25.46 5.21
N ARG A 223 -0.06 -25.10 5.88
CA ARG A 223 -1.04 -26.11 6.28
C ARG A 223 -1.54 -26.93 5.08
N HIS A 224 -1.68 -26.32 3.91
CA HIS A 224 -2.15 -26.99 2.70
C HIS A 224 -1.12 -27.99 2.17
N THR A 225 0.17 -27.63 2.10
CA THR A 225 1.21 -28.56 1.63
C THR A 225 1.39 -29.73 2.59
N ARG A 226 1.37 -29.47 3.91
CA ARG A 226 1.40 -30.53 4.94
C ARG A 226 0.21 -31.48 4.86
N LEU A 227 -1.00 -30.95 4.63
CA LEU A 227 -2.19 -31.77 4.47
C LEU A 227 -2.14 -32.56 3.15
N TYR A 228 -1.70 -31.95 2.06
CA TYR A 228 -1.52 -32.61 0.77
C TYR A 228 -0.59 -33.82 0.91
N GLU A 229 0.59 -33.64 1.52
CA GLU A 229 1.54 -34.72 1.80
C GLU A 229 0.92 -35.81 2.69
N LYS A 230 0.23 -35.40 3.77
CA LYS A 230 -0.46 -36.32 4.69
C LYS A 230 -1.49 -37.20 3.97
N TYR A 231 -2.31 -36.63 3.09
CA TYR A 231 -3.36 -37.38 2.40
C TYR A 231 -2.86 -38.14 1.18
N ARG A 232 -1.81 -37.67 0.51
CA ARG A 232 -1.15 -38.40 -0.59
C ARG A 232 -0.52 -39.71 -0.10
N ASN A 233 0.01 -39.69 1.12
CA ASN A 233 0.66 -40.86 1.73
C ASN A 233 -0.31 -41.76 2.50
N ARG A 234 -1.64 -41.56 2.36
CA ARG A 234 -2.62 -42.42 3.01
C ARG A 234 -2.60 -43.81 2.35
N PRO A 235 -2.55 -44.92 3.13
CA PRO A 235 -2.66 -46.25 2.57
C PRO A 235 -3.93 -46.37 1.74
N ARG A 236 -3.82 -46.91 0.51
CA ARG A 236 -5.00 -47.25 -0.28
C ARG A 236 -5.77 -48.35 0.46
N LYS A 237 -7.11 -48.30 0.42
CA LYS A 237 -7.92 -49.41 0.95
C LYS A 237 -7.52 -50.68 0.20
N HIS A 238 -7.22 -51.75 0.94
CA HIS A 238 -7.17 -53.09 0.36
C HIS A 238 -8.55 -53.37 -0.24
N THR A 239 -8.64 -53.45 -1.56
CA THR A 239 -9.76 -54.08 -2.25
C THR A 239 -9.50 -55.57 -2.19
N GLU A 240 -10.20 -56.27 -1.29
CA GLU A 240 -10.28 -57.73 -1.32
C GLU A 240 -11.03 -58.13 -2.61
N ASN A 241 -10.37 -58.95 -3.44
CA ASN A 241 -10.98 -59.68 -4.55
C ASN A 241 -11.59 -60.98 -4.01
#